data_AF-A0AAI9E7U9-F1
#
_entry.id   AF-A0AAI9E7U9-F1
#
_cell.length_a   1.000
_cell.length_b   1.000
_cell.length_c   1.000
_cell.angle_alpha   90.00
_cell.angle_beta   90.00
_cell.angle_gamma   90.00
#
_symmetry.space_group_name_H-M   'P 1'
#
loop_
_entity.id
_entity.type
_entity.pdbx_description
1 polymer ?
#
loop_
_entity_poly.entity_id
_entity_poly.type
_entity_poly.pdbx_seq_one_letter_code
_entity_poly.pdbx_strand_id
1 'polypeptide(L)'
;MASSSNRNTCQEQDLRYYYKLAYGRLFFSNLYQEAQNVNLAFVHFLDTTHLELLTAFRRDQDYDAFRALVSRQRNRPSENTNLAVEALSDAAAVLERNGRHWEAVRMGEFVQQMVSHAQDLANDGS
;
A
#
# COMPACT_ATOMS: atom_id res chain seq x y z
N MET A 1 17.34 -31.50 -1.53
CA MET A 1 15.89 -31.77 -1.72
C MET A 1 15.15 -30.49 -1.37
N ALA A 2 14.39 -29.94 -2.31
CA ALA A 2 13.64 -28.71 -2.12
C ALA A 2 12.45 -28.96 -1.18
N SER A 3 12.47 -28.36 0.02
CA SER A 3 11.29 -28.35 0.88
C SER A 3 10.40 -27.20 0.44
N SER A 4 9.36 -27.57 -0.29
CA SER A 4 8.09 -26.86 -0.37
C SER A 4 7.71 -26.29 1.00
N SER A 5 7.55 -24.97 1.10
CA SER A 5 6.81 -24.36 2.19
C SER A 5 5.98 -23.22 1.61
N ASN A 6 4.68 -23.30 1.83
CA ASN A 6 3.65 -22.39 1.36
C ASN A 6 4.03 -20.91 1.56
N ARG A 7 4.44 -20.21 0.49
CA ARG A 7 4.65 -18.75 0.44
C ARG A 7 3.32 -17.97 0.46
N ASN A 8 2.50 -18.29 1.46
CA ASN A 8 1.19 -17.72 1.76
C ASN A 8 1.02 -17.78 3.28
N THR A 9 1.93 -17.12 4.01
CA THR A 9 1.71 -16.89 5.44
C THR A 9 0.55 -15.91 5.60
N CYS A 10 -0.23 -16.01 6.69
CA CYS A 10 -1.34 -15.05 6.95
C CYS A 10 -0.85 -13.60 6.90
N GLN A 11 0.38 -13.38 7.38
CA GLN A 11 1.07 -12.10 7.31
C GLN A 11 1.28 -11.59 5.87
N GLU A 12 1.80 -12.43 4.96
CA GLU A 12 2.02 -12.02 3.58
C GLU A 12 0.71 -11.66 2.87
N GLN A 13 -0.38 -12.37 3.19
CA GLN A 13 -1.71 -12.06 2.67
C GLN A 13 -2.22 -10.72 3.19
N ASP A 14 -2.06 -10.44 4.48
CA ASP A 14 -2.41 -9.16 5.10
C ASP A 14 -1.61 -8.01 4.46
N LEU A 15 -0.29 -8.18 4.30
CA LEU A 15 0.55 -7.18 3.65
C LEU A 15 0.16 -6.97 2.18
N ARG A 16 -0.15 -8.03 1.45
CA ARG A 16 -0.66 -7.92 0.07
C ARG A 16 -2.01 -7.21 0.02
N TYR A 17 -2.86 -7.38 1.02
CA TYR A 17 -4.13 -6.66 1.13
C TYR A 17 -3.88 -5.15 1.32
N TYR A 18 -3.07 -4.76 2.30
CA TYR A 18 -2.76 -3.35 2.55
C TYR A 18 -2.00 -2.69 1.39
N TYR A 19 -1.13 -3.43 0.71
CA TYR A 19 -0.50 -2.97 -0.54
C TYR A 19 -1.54 -2.54 -1.57
N LYS A 20 -2.55 -3.38 -1.85
CA LYS A 20 -3.58 -3.08 -2.86
C LYS A 20 -4.36 -1.82 -2.51
N LEU A 21 -4.72 -1.68 -1.23
CA LEU A 21 -5.42 -0.50 -0.73
C LEU A 21 -4.58 0.77 -0.89
N ALA A 22 -3.35 0.77 -0.38
CA ALA A 22 -2.47 1.95 -0.44
C ALA A 22 -2.07 2.29 -1.87
N TYR A 23 -1.52 1.33 -2.62
CA TYR A 23 -1.05 1.52 -3.98
C TYR A 23 -2.19 1.97 -4.90
N GLY A 24 -3.32 1.27 -4.89
CA GLY A 24 -4.40 1.57 -5.82
C GLY A 24 -5.11 2.88 -5.53
N ARG A 25 -5.23 3.28 -4.26
CA ARG A 25 -5.76 4.61 -3.89
C ARG A 25 -4.93 5.74 -4.47
N LEU A 26 -3.61 5.65 -4.32
CA LEU A 26 -2.68 6.66 -4.84
C LEU A 26 -2.65 6.62 -6.37
N PHE A 27 -2.47 5.45 -6.96
CA PHE A 27 -2.33 5.28 -8.41
C PHE A 27 -3.56 5.76 -9.19
N PHE A 28 -4.77 5.35 -8.79
CA PHE A 28 -6.00 5.77 -9.46
C PHE A 28 -6.41 7.22 -9.16
N SER A 29 -5.74 7.87 -8.18
CA SER A 29 -5.85 9.31 -7.90
C SER A 29 -4.80 10.16 -8.64
N ASN A 30 -3.96 9.55 -9.49
CA ASN A 30 -2.78 10.15 -10.15
C ASN A 30 -1.61 10.53 -9.24
N LEU A 31 -1.58 10.04 -8.00
CA LEU A 31 -0.43 10.20 -7.11
C LEU A 31 0.60 9.12 -7.45
N TYR A 32 1.13 9.18 -8.67
CA TYR A 32 1.93 8.10 -9.26
C TYR A 32 3.29 7.93 -8.57
N GLN A 33 3.88 9.03 -8.10
CA GLN A 33 5.16 9.00 -7.41
C GLN A 33 5.01 8.34 -6.03
N GLU A 34 3.97 8.70 -5.30
CA GLU A 34 3.61 8.14 -4.00
C GLU A 34 3.26 6.65 -4.15
N ALA A 35 2.47 6.30 -5.17
CA ALA A 35 2.16 4.91 -5.49
C ALA A 35 3.43 4.10 -5.79
N GLN A 36 4.39 4.67 -6.52
CA GLN A 36 5.65 3.99 -6.80
C GLN A 36 6.50 3.78 -5.53
N ASN A 37 6.48 4.73 -4.59
CA ASN A 37 7.16 4.58 -3.31
C ASN A 37 6.53 3.44 -2.49
N VAL A 38 5.20 3.35 -2.43
CA VAL A 38 4.50 2.20 -1.82
C VAL A 38 4.94 0.90 -2.49
N ASN A 39 4.99 0.87 -3.81
CA ASN A 39 5.37 -0.32 -4.57
C ASN A 39 6.79 -0.78 -4.26
N LEU A 40 7.74 0.13 -4.13
CA LEU A 40 9.13 -0.18 -3.73
C LEU A 40 9.20 -0.72 -2.29
N ALA A 41 8.47 -0.12 -1.37
CA ALA A 41 8.43 -0.55 0.02
C ALA A 41 7.89 -1.98 0.15
N PHE A 42 6.75 -2.29 -0.49
CA PHE A 42 6.16 -3.63 -0.42
C PHE A 42 6.94 -4.69 -1.20
N VAL A 43 7.65 -4.32 -2.27
CA VAL A 43 8.63 -5.22 -2.92
C VAL A 43 9.67 -5.70 -1.91
N HIS A 44 10.21 -4.80 -1.10
CA HIS A 44 11.16 -5.13 -0.04
C HIS A 44 10.51 -5.96 1.06
N PHE A 45 9.34 -5.57 1.58
CA PHE A 45 8.70 -6.26 2.70
C PHE A 45 8.15 -7.65 2.35
N LEU A 46 7.82 -7.91 1.10
CA LEU A 46 7.28 -9.20 0.67
C LEU A 46 8.31 -10.07 -0.05
N ASP A 47 9.57 -9.61 -0.14
CA ASP A 47 10.65 -10.27 -0.88
C ASP A 47 10.18 -10.76 -2.27
N THR A 48 9.61 -9.84 -3.03
CA THR A 48 8.90 -10.12 -4.29
C THR A 48 9.23 -9.07 -5.33
N THR A 49 8.87 -9.29 -6.60
CA THR A 49 9.12 -8.33 -7.67
C THR A 49 7.95 -7.37 -7.88
N HIS A 50 8.22 -6.22 -8.49
CA HIS A 50 7.19 -5.28 -8.93
C HIS A 50 6.13 -5.95 -9.81
N LEU A 51 6.57 -6.83 -10.72
CA LEU A 51 5.68 -7.50 -11.67
C LEU A 51 4.74 -8.47 -10.95
N GLU A 52 5.24 -9.22 -9.97
CA GLU A 52 4.43 -10.14 -9.16
C GLU A 52 3.37 -9.39 -8.34
N LEU A 53 3.74 -8.28 -7.68
CA LEU A 53 2.80 -7.48 -6.91
C LEU A 53 1.70 -6.87 -7.78
N LEU A 54 2.07 -6.26 -8.90
CA LEU A 54 1.11 -5.65 -9.81
C LEU A 54 0.22 -6.69 -10.49
N THR A 55 0.75 -7.89 -10.76
CA THR A 55 -0.04 -9.00 -11.31
C THR A 55 -1.03 -9.52 -10.27
N ALA A 56 -0.59 -9.68 -9.01
CA ALA A 56 -1.46 -10.09 -7.91
C ALA A 56 -2.56 -9.06 -7.63
N PHE A 57 -2.25 -7.76 -7.73
CA PHE A 57 -3.25 -6.70 -7.59
C PHE A 57 -4.27 -6.73 -8.74
N ARG A 58 -3.82 -6.85 -9.98
CA ARG A 58 -4.71 -6.89 -11.16
C ARG A 58 -5.59 -8.14 -11.24
N ARG A 59 -5.17 -9.23 -10.62
CA ARG A 59 -5.94 -10.49 -10.54
C ARG A 59 -6.87 -10.54 -9.33
N ASP A 60 -6.92 -9.48 -8.52
CA ASP A 60 -7.87 -9.40 -7.42
C ASP A 60 -9.31 -9.40 -7.98
N GLN A 61 -10.18 -10.21 -7.37
CA GLN A 61 -11.58 -10.33 -7.78
C GLN A 61 -12.30 -8.96 -7.74
N ASP A 62 -11.90 -8.10 -6.81
CA ASP A 62 -12.53 -6.80 -6.57
C ASP A 62 -11.81 -5.65 -7.30
N TYR A 63 -10.81 -5.96 -8.16
CA TYR A 63 -9.97 -4.97 -8.82
C TYR A 63 -10.78 -3.92 -9.59
N ASP A 64 -11.74 -4.35 -10.42
CA ASP A 64 -12.51 -3.42 -11.26
C ASP A 64 -13.47 -2.55 -10.42
N ALA A 65 -14.08 -3.13 -9.38
CA ALA A 65 -14.94 -2.40 -8.45
C ALA A 65 -14.14 -1.37 -7.65
N PHE A 66 -12.97 -1.76 -7.14
CA PHE A 66 -12.06 -0.88 -6.41
C PHE A 66 -11.53 0.24 -7.30
N ARG A 67 -11.07 -0.08 -8.51
CA ARG A 67 -10.64 0.90 -9.51
C ARG A 67 -11.75 1.91 -9.81
N ALA A 68 -12.98 1.45 -10.04
CA ALA A 68 -14.11 2.32 -10.32
C ALA A 68 -14.44 3.23 -9.14
N LEU A 69 -14.39 2.71 -7.91
CA LEU A 69 -14.60 3.47 -6.68
C LEU A 69 -13.57 4.60 -6.54
N VAL A 70 -12.27 4.28 -6.60
CA VAL A 70 -11.22 5.28 -6.42
C VAL A 70 -11.22 6.29 -7.57
N SER A 71 -11.48 5.85 -8.81
CA SER A 71 -11.54 6.75 -9.96
C SER A 71 -12.67 7.78 -9.85
N ARG A 72 -13.79 7.45 -9.20
CA ARG A 72 -14.86 8.42 -8.89
C ARG A 72 -14.44 9.44 -7.83
N GLN A 73 -13.52 9.05 -6.96
CA GLN A 73 -12.93 9.90 -5.92
C GLN A 73 -11.64 10.59 -6.37
N ARG A 74 -11.28 10.53 -7.67
CA ARG A 74 -10.04 11.10 -8.22
C ARG A 74 -9.84 12.59 -7.92
N ASN A 75 -10.94 13.34 -7.79
CA ASN A 75 -10.92 14.77 -7.43
C ASN A 75 -10.83 15.02 -5.91
N ARG A 76 -10.56 13.98 -5.12
CA ARG A 76 -10.37 14.04 -3.67
C ARG A 76 -9.03 13.40 -3.29
N PRO A 77 -7.90 13.95 -3.79
CA PRO A 77 -6.59 13.37 -3.57
C PRO A 77 -6.25 13.26 -2.08
N SER A 78 -6.58 14.27 -1.25
CA SER A 78 -6.35 14.22 0.20
C SER A 78 -7.11 13.07 0.89
N GLU A 79 -8.40 12.84 0.54
CA GLU A 79 -9.18 11.72 1.10
C GLU A 79 -8.54 10.36 0.73
N ASN A 80 -8.13 10.19 -0.53
CA ASN A 80 -7.46 8.97 -0.97
C ASN A 80 -6.07 8.78 -0.36
N THR A 81 -5.31 9.85 -0.14
CA THR A 81 -4.01 9.79 0.55
C THR A 81 -4.19 9.42 2.01
N ASN A 82 -5.18 9.98 2.72
CA ASN A 82 -5.48 9.61 4.11
C ASN A 82 -5.84 8.13 4.25
N LEU A 83 -6.70 7.62 3.36
CA LEU A 83 -7.08 6.20 3.38
C LEU A 83 -5.90 5.28 2.97
N ALA A 84 -4.94 5.78 2.18
CA ALA A 84 -3.70 5.05 1.90
C ALA A 84 -2.77 5.06 3.13
N VAL A 85 -2.66 6.17 3.87
CA VAL A 85 -1.92 6.29 5.13
C VAL A 85 -2.45 5.30 6.18
N GLU A 86 -3.77 5.18 6.31
CA GLU A 86 -4.40 4.20 7.21
C GLU A 86 -3.97 2.77 6.87
N ALA A 87 -4.05 2.39 5.59
CA ALA A 87 -3.62 1.07 5.14
C ALA A 87 -2.13 0.79 5.40
N LEU A 88 -1.26 1.80 5.23
CA LEU A 88 0.16 1.67 5.52
C LEU A 88 0.45 1.56 7.03
N SER A 89 -0.33 2.26 7.85
CA SER A 89 -0.24 2.18 9.31
C SER A 89 -0.64 0.78 9.81
N ASP A 90 -1.70 0.20 9.24
CA ASP A 90 -2.11 -1.16 9.54
C ASP A 90 -1.08 -2.19 9.06
N ALA A 91 -0.45 -1.97 7.90
CA ALA A 91 0.66 -2.79 7.43
C ALA A 91 1.86 -2.74 8.39
N ALA A 92 2.21 -1.57 8.92
CA ALA A 92 3.24 -1.43 9.95
C ALA A 92 2.89 -2.23 11.21
N ALA A 93 1.62 -2.17 11.65
CA ALA A 93 1.16 -2.95 12.79
C ALA A 93 1.23 -4.47 12.54
N VAL A 94 0.96 -4.94 11.32
CA VAL A 94 1.14 -6.36 10.94
C VAL A 94 2.61 -6.75 10.99
N LEU A 95 3.53 -5.90 10.52
CA LEU A 95 4.98 -6.16 10.61
C LEU A 95 5.42 -6.28 12.09
N GLU A 96 4.99 -5.34 12.94
CA GLU A 96 5.34 -5.31 14.36
C GLU A 96 4.85 -6.57 15.09
N ARG A 97 3.58 -6.94 14.90
CA ARG A 97 2.97 -8.13 15.54
C ARG A 97 3.65 -9.44 15.16
N ASN A 98 4.31 -9.48 14.01
CA ASN A 98 5.04 -10.66 13.53
C ASN A 98 6.55 -10.57 13.79
N GLY A 99 7.00 -9.66 14.67
CA GLY A 99 8.40 -9.55 15.08
C GLY A 99 9.32 -8.87 14.06
N ARG A 100 8.76 -8.25 13.02
CA ARG A 100 9.51 -7.53 11.97
C ARG A 100 9.69 -6.05 12.33
N HIS A 101 10.19 -5.79 13.54
CA HIS A 101 10.21 -4.46 14.15
C HIS A 101 10.89 -3.40 13.28
N TRP A 102 12.07 -3.69 12.73
CA TRP A 102 12.81 -2.73 11.89
C TRP A 102 12.06 -2.35 10.61
N GLU A 103 11.26 -3.26 10.06
CA GLU A 103 10.45 -3.00 8.87
C GLU A 103 9.18 -2.22 9.23
N ALA A 104 8.59 -2.49 10.41
CA ALA A 104 7.52 -1.68 10.96
C ALA A 104 7.96 -0.23 11.21
N VAL A 105 9.17 -0.01 11.75
CA VAL A 105 9.75 1.33 11.93
C VAL A 105 9.91 2.05 10.60
N ARG A 106 10.52 1.40 9.59
CA ARG A 106 10.67 1.98 8.25
C ARG A 106 9.32 2.30 7.59
N MET A 107 8.33 1.42 7.75
CA MET A 107 6.97 1.68 7.28
C MET A 107 6.36 2.89 8.01
N GLY A 108 6.57 3.02 9.33
CA GLY A 108 6.12 4.15 10.12
C GLY A 108 6.74 5.49 9.68
N GLU A 109 8.03 5.51 9.35
CA GLU A 109 8.70 6.69 8.78
C GLU A 109 8.07 7.08 7.43
N PHE A 110 7.77 6.10 6.58
CA PHE A 110 7.11 6.33 5.31
C PHE A 110 5.66 6.85 5.48
N VAL A 111 4.92 6.31 6.46
CA VAL A 111 3.59 6.80 6.86
C VAL A 111 3.65 8.28 7.25
N GLN A 112 4.62 8.69 8.06
CA GLN A 112 4.77 10.09 8.47
C GLN A 112 5.00 11.04 7.28
N GLN A 113 5.84 10.62 6.32
CA GLN A 113 6.06 11.38 5.08
C GLN A 113 4.76 11.55 4.28
N MET A 114 3.97 10.48 4.17
CA MET A 114 2.69 10.53 3.46
C MET A 114 1.62 11.35 4.18
N VAL A 115 1.61 11.38 5.52
CA VAL A 115 0.73 12.25 6.30
C VAL A 115 1.03 13.72 6.01
N SER A 116 2.31 14.10 6.01
CA SER A 116 2.72 15.46 5.66
C SER A 116 2.24 15.83 4.25
N HIS A 117 2.43 14.93 3.29
CA HIS A 117 1.98 15.14 1.91
C HIS A 117 0.45 15.28 1.79
N ALA A 118 -0.31 14.49 2.55
CA ALA A 118 -1.77 14.58 2.58
C ALA A 118 -2.28 15.94 3.11
N GLN A 119 -1.56 16.51 4.09
CA GLN A 119 -1.84 17.82 4.65
C GLN A 119 -1.54 18.94 3.63
N ASP A 120 -0.42 18.85 2.93
CA ASP A 120 -0.06 19.82 1.87
C ASP A 120 -1.12 19.84 0.77
N LEU A 121 -1.55 18.67 0.29
CA LEU A 121 -2.63 18.54 -0.71
C LEU A 121 -3.98 19.10 -0.24
N ALA A 122 -4.27 19.06 1.06
CA ALA A 122 -5.50 19.64 1.61
C ALA A 122 -5.43 21.19 1.66
N ASN A 123 -4.24 21.73 1.91
CA ASN A 123 -4.00 23.16 2.00
C ASN A 123 -3.93 23.82 0.61
N ASP A 124 -3.35 23.14 -0.40
CA ASP A 124 -3.24 23.65 -1.78
C ASP A 124 -4.57 23.62 -2.56
N GLY A 125 -5.55 22.83 -2.09
CA GLY A 125 -6.88 22.72 -2.68
C GLY A 125 -7.96 23.61 -2.05
N SER A 126 -7.59 24.48 -1.10
CA SER A 126 -8.49 25.39 -0.37
C SER A 126 -8.54 26.80 -0.97
#